data_AF-D8M7L6-F1
#
_entry.id   AF-D8M7L6-F1
#
_cell.length_a   1.000
_cell.length_b   1.000
_cell.length_c   1.000
_cell.angle_alpha   90.00
_cell.angle_beta   90.00
_cell.angle_gamma   90.00
#
_symmetry.space_group_name_H-M   'P 1'
#
loop_
_entity.id
_entity.type
_entity.pdbx_description
1 polymer ?
#
loop_
_entity_poly.entity_id
_entity_poly.type
_entity_poly.pdbx_seq_one_letter_code
_entity_poly.pdbx_strand_id
1 'polypeptide(L)'
;MSEQTMKGMANSFPRLVQQLVGKEGKLLKIENPEQYHFDPKQLLELLMRTILVFSKERKFVMCMNEEKTLNLEMFEKAERICRAKNLLDSEEQAKLAQFVASIRSEQEQFDRWNQLLDNAPDEFFDEMTGELMDDPVMLPNSKQILNRDTIEKLLLRTQIDPYDRTPLTKEELIPSRDWKWE
;
A
#
# COMPACT_ATOMS: atom_id res chain seq x y z
N MET A 1 2.69 -23.95 -0.35
CA MET A 1 2.75 -23.16 -1.59
C MET A 1 4.12 -22.51 -1.67
N SER A 2 4.81 -22.55 -2.81
CA SER A 2 6.09 -21.83 -2.95
C SER A 2 5.83 -20.32 -3.07
N GLU A 3 6.80 -19.51 -2.65
CA GLU A 3 6.70 -18.04 -2.68
C GLU A 3 6.45 -17.51 -4.09
N GLN A 4 7.09 -18.12 -5.09
CA GLN A 4 6.92 -17.73 -6.48
C GLN A 4 5.52 -18.03 -7.03
N THR A 5 4.91 -19.16 -6.63
CA THR A 5 3.53 -19.48 -7.01
C THR A 5 2.53 -18.53 -6.33
N MET A 6 2.76 -18.19 -5.05
CA MET A 6 1.92 -17.22 -4.33
C MET A 6 1.95 -15.85 -4.99
N LYS A 7 3.14 -15.33 -5.32
CA LYS A 7 3.30 -14.05 -6.01
C LYS A 7 2.64 -14.06 -7.39
N GLY A 8 2.80 -15.14 -8.14
CA GLY A 8 2.12 -15.31 -9.42
C GLY A 8 0.59 -15.22 -9.31
N MET A 9 0.01 -15.84 -8.28
CA MET A 9 -1.45 -15.82 -8.05
C MET A 9 -1.94 -14.45 -7.54
N ALA A 10 -1.24 -13.84 -6.58
CA ALA A 10 -1.53 -12.51 -6.06
C ALA A 10 -1.54 -11.44 -7.17
N ASN A 11 -0.75 -11.64 -8.22
CA ASN A 11 -0.70 -10.73 -9.34
C ASN A 11 -1.79 -11.03 -10.37
N SER A 12 -2.00 -12.30 -10.67
CA SER A 12 -2.87 -12.72 -11.78
C SER A 12 -4.34 -12.66 -11.43
N PHE A 13 -4.75 -13.11 -10.24
CA PHE A 13 -6.18 -13.19 -9.90
C PHE A 13 -6.87 -11.83 -9.84
N PRO A 14 -6.33 -10.79 -9.17
CA PRO A 14 -6.99 -9.49 -9.15
C PRO A 14 -7.08 -8.88 -10.56
N ARG A 15 -6.06 -9.08 -11.42
CA ARG A 15 -6.12 -8.63 -12.82
C ARG A 15 -7.25 -9.32 -13.59
N LEU A 16 -7.40 -10.64 -13.46
CA LEU A 16 -8.51 -11.37 -14.08
C LEU A 16 -9.87 -10.89 -13.55
N VAL A 17 -9.99 -10.64 -12.25
CA VAL A 17 -11.20 -10.03 -11.66
C VAL A 17 -11.47 -8.68 -12.32
N GLN A 18 -10.45 -7.82 -12.47
CA GLN A 18 -10.57 -6.52 -13.14
C GLN A 18 -11.09 -6.64 -14.57
N GLN A 19 -10.62 -7.62 -15.34
CA GLN A 19 -11.07 -7.87 -16.70
C GLN A 19 -12.55 -8.30 -16.74
N LEU A 20 -12.96 -9.17 -15.81
CA LEU A 20 -14.33 -9.67 -15.73
C LEU A 20 -15.35 -8.61 -15.28
N VAL A 21 -14.98 -7.76 -14.32
CA VAL A 21 -15.87 -6.72 -13.76
C VAL A 21 -15.75 -5.38 -14.49
N GLY A 22 -14.72 -5.21 -15.29
CA GLY A 22 -14.39 -3.99 -16.02
C GLY A 22 -15.13 -3.83 -17.34
N LYS A 23 -14.71 -2.84 -18.14
CA LYS A 23 -15.27 -2.58 -19.47
C LYS A 23 -15.05 -3.78 -20.42
N GLU A 24 -13.96 -4.52 -20.22
CA GLU A 24 -13.60 -5.72 -20.99
C GLU A 24 -14.61 -6.87 -20.78
N GLY A 25 -15.22 -7.00 -19.61
CA GLY A 25 -16.31 -7.94 -19.37
C GLY A 25 -17.51 -7.75 -20.30
N LYS A 26 -17.74 -6.53 -20.78
CA LYS A 26 -18.77 -6.25 -21.81
C LYS A 26 -18.33 -6.62 -23.21
N LEU A 27 -17.02 -6.56 -23.48
CA LEU A 27 -16.39 -6.96 -24.75
C LEU A 27 -16.29 -8.49 -24.87
N LEU A 28 -16.25 -9.20 -23.73
CA LEU A 28 -16.33 -10.66 -23.64
C LEU A 28 -17.73 -11.23 -23.97
N LYS A 29 -18.63 -10.43 -24.57
CA LYS A 29 -19.80 -10.97 -25.28
C LYS A 29 -19.33 -11.67 -26.55
N ILE A 30 -18.82 -12.87 -26.36
CA ILE A 30 -18.42 -13.77 -27.44
C ILE A 30 -19.71 -14.31 -28.07
N GLU A 31 -19.79 -14.29 -29.40
CA GLU A 31 -20.83 -15.01 -30.13
C GLU A 31 -20.64 -16.51 -29.91
N ASN A 32 -21.70 -17.22 -29.51
CA ASN A 32 -21.68 -18.65 -29.16
C ASN A 32 -20.72 -19.04 -28.02
N PRO A 33 -20.92 -18.53 -26.78
CA PRO A 33 -20.06 -18.82 -25.63
C PRO A 33 -19.98 -20.31 -25.27
N GLU A 34 -21.00 -21.10 -25.64
CA GLU A 34 -21.05 -22.55 -25.44
C GLU A 34 -19.93 -23.29 -26.18
N GLN A 35 -19.50 -22.78 -27.35
CA GLN A 35 -18.42 -23.38 -28.15
C GLN A 35 -17.06 -23.29 -27.44
N TYR A 36 -16.89 -22.30 -26.58
CA TYR A 36 -15.64 -22.04 -25.86
C TYR A 36 -15.67 -22.58 -24.42
N HIS A 37 -16.80 -23.17 -23.99
CA HIS A 37 -17.04 -23.61 -22.61
C HIS A 37 -16.65 -22.55 -21.56
N PHE A 38 -16.86 -21.28 -21.91
CA PHE A 38 -16.43 -20.15 -21.10
C PHE A 38 -17.65 -19.52 -20.40
N ASP A 39 -17.72 -19.68 -19.08
CA ASP A 39 -18.69 -18.99 -18.24
C ASP A 39 -17.99 -17.94 -17.37
N PRO A 40 -18.10 -16.63 -17.69
CA PRO A 40 -17.47 -15.57 -16.92
C PRO A 40 -17.99 -15.46 -15.49
N LYS A 41 -19.22 -15.94 -15.21
CA LYS A 41 -19.78 -15.93 -13.86
C LYS A 41 -19.13 -16.99 -12.98
N GLN A 42 -19.00 -18.21 -13.50
CA GLN A 42 -18.31 -19.30 -12.79
C GLN A 42 -16.83 -18.97 -12.58
N LEU A 43 -16.18 -18.34 -13.56
CA LEU A 43 -14.80 -17.90 -13.39
C LEU A 43 -14.68 -16.82 -12.30
N LEU A 44 -15.58 -15.83 -12.28
CA LEU A 44 -15.58 -14.80 -11.24
C LEU A 44 -15.84 -15.42 -9.86
N GLU A 45 -16.81 -16.33 -9.74
CA GLU A 45 -17.08 -17.09 -8.52
C GLU A 45 -15.82 -17.81 -8.00
N LEU A 46 -15.15 -18.58 -8.87
CA LEU A 46 -13.94 -19.31 -8.51
C LEU A 46 -12.80 -18.38 -8.09
N LEU A 47 -12.58 -17.27 -8.81
CA LEU A 47 -11.56 -16.29 -8.48
C LEU A 47 -11.85 -15.63 -7.12
N MET A 48 -13.09 -15.23 -6.87
CA MET A 48 -13.46 -14.58 -5.62
C MET A 48 -13.32 -15.53 -4.43
N ARG A 49 -13.78 -16.78 -4.54
CA ARG A 49 -13.56 -17.80 -3.49
C ARG A 49 -12.08 -18.00 -3.19
N THR A 50 -11.29 -18.16 -4.25
CA THR A 50 -9.85 -18.37 -4.13
C THR A 50 -9.17 -17.18 -3.45
N ILE A 51 -9.49 -15.95 -3.87
CA ILE A 51 -8.96 -14.73 -3.24
C ILE A 51 -9.35 -14.66 -1.76
N LEU A 52 -10.60 -14.99 -1.40
CA LEU A 52 -11.05 -14.96 0.00
C LEU A 52 -10.36 -16.01 0.88
N VAL A 53 -9.96 -17.14 0.31
CA VAL A 53 -9.17 -18.15 1.02
C VAL A 53 -7.76 -17.61 1.29
N PHE A 54 -7.10 -17.07 0.26
CA PHE A 54 -5.71 -16.60 0.37
C PHE A 54 -5.58 -15.24 1.06
N SER A 55 -6.60 -14.40 1.07
CA SER A 55 -6.56 -13.09 1.75
C SER A 55 -6.38 -13.19 3.26
N LYS A 56 -6.61 -14.37 3.85
CA LYS A 56 -6.27 -14.67 5.25
C LYS A 56 -4.77 -14.71 5.50
N GLU A 57 -3.96 -14.98 4.47
CA GLU A 57 -2.51 -14.97 4.57
C GLU A 57 -1.98 -13.55 4.30
N ARG A 58 -1.42 -12.91 5.33
CA ARG A 58 -0.86 -11.55 5.22
C ARG A 58 0.12 -11.39 4.06
N LYS A 59 0.94 -12.42 3.78
CA LYS A 59 1.90 -12.41 2.67
C LYS A 59 1.21 -12.26 1.30
N PHE A 60 0.07 -12.92 1.09
CA PHE A 60 -0.68 -12.80 -0.16
C PHE A 60 -1.21 -11.38 -0.36
N VAL A 61 -1.76 -10.77 0.71
CA VAL A 61 -2.22 -9.36 0.68
C VAL A 61 -1.06 -8.40 0.41
N MET A 62 0.10 -8.61 1.04
CA MET A 62 1.30 -7.82 0.78
C MET A 62 1.74 -7.90 -0.69
N CYS A 63 1.78 -9.10 -1.28
CA CYS A 63 2.12 -9.25 -2.70
C CYS A 63 1.11 -8.56 -3.63
N MET A 64 -0.19 -8.60 -3.31
CA MET A 64 -1.20 -7.86 -4.09
C MET A 64 -0.98 -6.34 -4.00
N ASN A 65 -0.57 -5.84 -2.84
CA ASN A 65 -0.33 -4.42 -2.63
C ASN A 65 0.97 -3.93 -3.29
N GLU A 66 2.06 -4.72 -3.23
CA GLU A 66 3.34 -4.41 -3.89
C GLU A 66 3.17 -4.11 -5.39
N GLU A 67 2.34 -4.90 -6.06
CA GLU A 67 2.09 -4.80 -7.51
C GLU A 67 0.89 -3.89 -7.84
N LYS A 68 0.33 -3.22 -6.83
CA LYS A 68 -0.81 -2.30 -6.93
C LYS A 68 -2.02 -2.92 -7.65
N THR A 69 -2.19 -4.24 -7.54
CA THR A 69 -3.32 -4.96 -8.14
C THR A 69 -4.55 -4.92 -7.24
N LEU A 70 -4.38 -4.54 -5.98
CA LEU A 70 -5.44 -4.31 -5.01
C LEU A 70 -6.12 -2.96 -5.30
N ASN A 71 -7.35 -3.01 -5.81
CA ASN A 71 -8.14 -1.84 -6.17
C ASN A 71 -9.53 -1.93 -5.55
N LEU A 72 -9.89 -0.94 -4.73
CA LEU A 72 -11.18 -0.90 -4.02
C LEU A 72 -12.38 -0.92 -4.98
N GLU A 73 -12.37 -0.07 -6.02
CA GLU A 73 -13.48 0.04 -6.97
C GLU A 73 -13.74 -1.28 -7.70
N MET A 74 -12.68 -2.00 -8.05
CA MET A 74 -12.77 -3.33 -8.66
C MET A 74 -13.45 -4.34 -7.72
N PHE A 75 -13.01 -4.42 -6.46
CA PHE A 75 -13.58 -5.37 -5.50
C PHE A 75 -15.00 -5.01 -5.08
N GLU A 76 -15.36 -3.72 -5.00
CA GLU A 76 -16.74 -3.29 -4.82
C GLU A 76 -17.64 -3.71 -5.99
N LYS A 77 -17.16 -3.60 -7.22
CA LYS A 77 -17.90 -4.07 -8.40
C LYS A 77 -18.07 -5.58 -8.37
N ALA A 78 -17.02 -6.33 -8.02
CA ALA A 78 -17.09 -7.77 -7.86
C ALA A 78 -18.13 -8.16 -6.79
N GLU A 79 -18.11 -7.52 -5.62
CA GLU A 79 -19.09 -7.72 -4.54
C GLU A 79 -20.53 -7.46 -5.01
N ARG A 80 -20.78 -6.36 -5.73
CA ARG A 80 -22.10 -6.05 -6.31
C ARG A 80 -22.57 -7.14 -7.29
N ILE A 81 -21.68 -7.63 -8.16
CA ILE A 81 -22.00 -8.67 -9.14
C ILE A 81 -22.28 -10.01 -8.45
N CYS A 82 -21.42 -10.43 -7.53
CA CYS A 82 -21.58 -11.68 -6.76
C CYS A 82 -22.92 -11.72 -6.03
N ARG A 83 -23.30 -10.61 -5.39
CA ARG A 83 -24.61 -10.46 -4.72
C ARG A 83 -25.78 -10.45 -5.70
N ALA A 84 -25.70 -9.68 -6.79
CA ALA A 84 -26.80 -9.57 -7.76
C ALA A 84 -27.06 -10.87 -8.54
N LYS A 85 -26.05 -11.73 -8.68
CA LYS A 85 -26.13 -12.99 -9.42
C LYS A 85 -26.13 -14.23 -8.52
N ASN A 86 -26.12 -14.06 -7.20
CA ASN A 86 -26.02 -15.13 -6.20
C ASN A 86 -24.87 -16.11 -6.50
N LEU A 87 -23.68 -15.57 -6.82
CA LEU A 87 -22.49 -16.38 -7.15
C LEU A 87 -21.81 -16.97 -5.91
N LEU A 88 -22.06 -16.40 -4.74
CA LEU A 88 -21.45 -16.79 -3.48
C LEU A 88 -22.57 -17.05 -2.47
N ASP A 89 -22.34 -17.97 -1.52
CA ASP A 89 -23.29 -18.21 -0.44
C ASP A 89 -23.33 -17.04 0.56
N SER A 90 -24.25 -17.07 1.53
CA SER A 90 -24.43 -15.98 2.49
C SER A 90 -23.19 -15.73 3.37
N GLU A 91 -22.42 -16.77 3.69
CA GLU A 91 -21.22 -16.66 4.52
C GLU A 91 -20.06 -16.08 3.70
N GLU A 92 -19.90 -16.54 2.47
CA GLU A 92 -18.91 -16.05 1.50
C GLU A 92 -19.16 -14.59 1.13
N GLN A 93 -20.42 -14.18 0.94
CA GLN A 93 -20.78 -12.78 0.69
C GLN A 93 -20.40 -11.89 1.88
N ALA A 94 -20.63 -12.36 3.12
CA ALA A 94 -20.24 -11.62 4.31
C ALA A 94 -18.71 -11.46 4.42
N LYS A 95 -17.95 -12.53 4.13
CA LYS A 95 -16.47 -12.48 4.07
C LYS A 95 -15.97 -11.52 3.00
N LEU A 96 -16.61 -11.49 1.83
CA LEU A 96 -16.27 -10.54 0.78
C LEU A 96 -16.53 -9.10 1.19
N ALA A 97 -17.68 -8.82 1.80
CA ALA A 97 -17.99 -7.48 2.31
C ALA A 97 -16.97 -7.03 3.36
N GLN A 98 -16.55 -7.92 4.27
CA GLN A 98 -15.50 -7.62 5.25
C GLN A 98 -14.15 -7.33 4.59
N PHE A 99 -13.76 -8.11 3.58
CA PHE A 99 -12.52 -7.90 2.84
C PHE A 99 -12.54 -6.56 2.07
N VAL A 100 -13.65 -6.21 1.42
CA VAL A 100 -13.80 -4.90 0.76
C VAL A 100 -13.73 -3.76 1.79
N ALA A 101 -14.34 -3.93 2.95
CA ALA A 101 -14.32 -2.95 4.02
C ALA A 101 -12.91 -2.74 4.61
N SER A 102 -12.10 -3.81 4.74
CA SER A 102 -10.72 -3.68 5.22
C SER A 102 -9.86 -2.89 4.25
N ILE A 103 -9.98 -3.16 2.94
CA ILE A 103 -9.30 -2.41 1.89
C ILE A 103 -9.68 -0.91 1.97
N ARG A 104 -10.97 -0.62 2.10
CA ARG A 104 -11.45 0.77 2.23
C ARG A 104 -10.85 1.46 3.45
N SER A 105 -10.88 0.80 4.62
CA SER A 105 -10.35 1.36 5.86
C SER A 105 -8.85 1.65 5.76
N GLU A 106 -8.06 0.78 5.11
CA GLU A 106 -6.64 1.01 4.89
C GLU A 106 -6.40 2.23 3.98
N GLN A 107 -7.18 2.36 2.90
CA GLN A 107 -7.11 3.50 2.00
C GLN A 107 -7.49 4.81 2.71
N GLU A 108 -8.58 4.82 3.50
CA GLU A 108 -8.99 5.99 4.28
C GLU A 108 -8.00 6.36 5.39
N GLN A 109 -7.29 5.38 5.97
CA GLN A 109 -6.21 5.66 6.90
C GLN A 109 -5.02 6.30 6.18
N PHE A 110 -4.62 5.76 5.04
CA PHE A 110 -3.54 6.32 4.23
C PHE A 110 -3.84 7.75 3.78
N ASP A 111 -5.06 8.01 3.27
CA ASP A 111 -5.49 9.34 2.83
C ASP A 111 -5.52 10.33 4.01
N ARG A 112 -6.00 9.90 5.19
CA ARG A 112 -5.95 10.73 6.41
C ARG A 112 -4.52 11.04 6.84
N TRP A 113 -3.62 10.06 6.78
CA TRP A 113 -2.20 10.28 7.10
C TRP A 113 -1.57 11.28 6.15
N ASN A 114 -1.82 11.17 4.84
CA ASN A 114 -1.31 12.13 3.86
C ASN A 114 -1.85 13.54 4.12
N GLN A 115 -3.14 13.66 4.42
CA GLN A 115 -3.72 14.96 4.78
C GLN A 115 -3.10 15.56 6.04
N LEU A 116 -2.76 14.74 7.04
CA LEU A 116 -2.05 15.22 8.24
C LEU A 116 -0.63 15.67 7.90
N LEU A 117 0.07 14.94 7.03
CA LEU A 117 1.41 15.31 6.55
C LEU A 117 1.39 16.61 5.74
N ASP A 118 0.42 16.78 4.84
CA ASP A 118 0.29 18.00 4.03
C ASP A 118 0.03 19.27 4.87
N ASN A 119 -0.51 19.10 6.08
CA ASN A 119 -0.75 20.19 7.03
C ASN A 119 0.28 20.24 8.18
N ALA A 120 1.27 19.34 8.18
CA ALA A 120 2.30 19.33 9.21
C ALA A 120 3.24 20.52 8.99
N PRO A 121 3.68 21.21 10.07
CA PRO A 121 4.66 22.27 9.95
C PRO A 121 5.96 21.78 9.29
N ASP A 122 6.57 22.63 8.48
CA ASP A 122 7.82 22.32 7.75
C ASP A 122 8.95 21.87 8.68
N GLU A 123 8.95 22.33 9.95
CA GLU A 123 9.92 21.99 10.99
C GLU A 123 9.95 20.48 11.36
N PHE A 124 8.91 19.72 11.01
CA PHE A 124 8.88 18.27 11.21
C PHE A 124 9.55 17.50 10.07
N PHE A 125 9.85 18.16 8.96
CA PHE A 125 10.48 17.55 7.80
C PHE A 125 11.97 17.81 7.80
N ASP A 126 12.73 16.79 7.43
CA ASP A 126 14.17 16.91 7.23
C ASP A 126 14.43 17.83 6.03
N GLU A 127 15.19 18.91 6.22
CA GLU A 127 15.43 19.89 5.15
C GLU A 127 16.16 19.30 3.93
N MET A 128 16.89 18.19 4.08
CA MET A 128 17.61 17.54 2.98
C MET A 128 16.76 16.53 2.22
N THR A 129 15.91 15.75 2.92
CA THR A 129 15.10 14.70 2.29
C THR A 129 13.68 15.15 1.97
N GLY A 130 13.16 16.16 2.66
CA GLY A 130 11.76 16.56 2.60
C GLY A 130 10.80 15.53 3.19
N GLU A 131 11.33 14.56 3.97
CA GLU A 131 10.54 13.51 4.61
C GLU A 131 10.37 13.82 6.10
N LEU A 132 9.28 13.32 6.70
CA LEU A 132 9.04 13.46 8.14
C LEU A 132 10.21 12.86 8.93
N MET A 133 10.72 13.59 9.93
CA MET A 133 11.84 13.13 10.76
C MET A 133 11.38 12.09 11.79
N ASP A 134 11.94 10.88 11.73
CA ASP A 134 11.67 9.81 12.69
C ASP A 134 12.56 9.89 13.95
N ASP A 135 13.85 10.22 13.80
CA ASP A 135 14.80 10.41 14.92
C ASP A 135 15.55 11.73 14.73
N PRO A 136 14.91 12.87 15.07
CA PRO A 136 15.51 14.19 14.89
C PRO A 136 16.74 14.38 15.79
N VAL A 137 17.81 14.92 15.21
CA VAL A 137 19.05 15.27 15.88
C VAL A 137 19.43 16.71 15.56
N MET A 138 19.95 17.41 16.56
CA MET A 138 20.43 18.77 16.42
C MET A 138 21.94 18.80 16.20
N LEU A 139 22.36 19.62 15.25
CA LEU A 139 23.75 19.96 15.01
C LEU A 139 24.26 20.93 16.08
N PRO A 140 25.44 20.70 16.69
CA PRO A 140 25.90 21.48 17.84
C PRO A 140 26.18 22.94 17.52
N ASN A 141 26.68 23.25 16.32
CA ASN A 141 27.08 24.61 15.93
C ASN A 141 25.97 25.33 15.16
N SER A 142 25.55 24.78 14.02
CA SER A 142 24.50 25.37 13.18
C SER A 142 23.11 25.35 13.80
N LYS A 143 22.89 24.53 14.85
CA LYS A 143 21.59 24.32 15.53
C LYS A 143 20.47 23.78 14.64
N GLN A 144 20.80 23.35 13.43
CA GLN A 144 19.83 22.74 12.52
C GLN A 144 19.42 21.36 13.02
N ILE A 145 18.15 21.03 12.79
CA ILE A 145 17.55 19.75 13.15
C ILE A 145 17.38 18.94 11.86
N LEU A 146 17.96 17.74 11.86
CA LEU A 146 17.89 16.81 10.73
C LEU A 146 17.55 15.41 11.24
N ASN A 147 17.15 14.52 10.35
CA ASN A 147 17.00 13.11 10.70
C ASN A 147 18.40 12.48 10.87
N ARG A 148 18.58 11.68 11.94
CA ARG A 148 19.86 11.03 12.26
C ARG A 148 20.46 10.28 11.07
N ASP A 149 19.65 9.46 10.41
CA ASP A 149 20.09 8.64 9.29
C ASP A 149 20.60 9.49 8.12
N THR A 150 20.00 10.66 7.90
CA THR A 150 20.40 11.60 6.85
C THR A 150 21.78 12.17 7.14
N ILE A 151 21.96 12.74 8.34
CA ILE A 151 23.23 13.37 8.71
C ILE A 151 24.35 12.35 8.89
N GLU A 152 24.09 11.18 9.45
CA GLU A 152 25.11 10.14 9.62
C GLU A 152 25.64 9.65 8.25
N LYS A 153 24.77 9.46 7.26
CA LYS A 153 25.18 9.12 5.89
C LYS A 153 26.06 10.21 5.26
N LEU A 154 25.79 11.48 5.54
CA LEU A 154 26.62 12.58 5.07
C LEU A 154 27.99 12.59 5.76
N LEU A 155 28.02 12.41 7.08
CA LEU A 155 29.24 12.38 7.89
C LEU A 155 30.18 11.22 7.56
N LEU A 156 29.65 10.11 7.01
CA LEU A 156 30.46 9.04 6.43
C LEU A 156 31.28 9.49 5.21
N ARG A 157 30.80 10.50 4.47
CA ARG A 157 31.47 11.06 3.29
C ARG A 157 32.35 12.25 3.66
N THR A 158 31.82 13.15 4.48
CA THR A 158 32.43 14.43 4.83
C THR A 158 32.15 14.75 6.30
N GLN A 159 33.18 14.73 7.15
CA GLN A 159 33.09 15.03 8.59
C GLN A 159 32.99 16.54 8.86
N ILE A 160 32.02 17.19 8.21
CA ILE A 160 31.72 18.60 8.37
C ILE A 160 30.21 18.81 8.47
N ASP A 161 29.81 19.84 9.19
CA ASP A 161 28.45 20.34 9.21
C ASP A 161 28.07 20.89 7.80
N PRO A 162 26.94 20.45 7.23
CA PRO A 162 26.52 20.86 5.88
C PRO A 162 26.19 22.36 5.73
N TYR A 163 25.88 23.04 6.83
CA TYR A 163 25.41 24.43 6.83
C TYR A 163 26.53 25.42 7.11
N ASP A 164 27.36 25.17 8.12
CA ASP A 164 28.42 26.09 8.55
C ASP A 164 29.85 25.63 8.22
N ARG A 165 30.00 24.38 7.73
CA ARG A 165 31.27 23.74 7.34
C ARG A 165 32.26 23.54 8.49
N THR A 166 31.81 23.61 9.74
CA THR A 166 32.63 23.26 10.90
C THR A 166 32.88 21.75 10.96
N PRO A 167 34.03 21.28 11.50
CA PRO A 167 34.24 19.85 11.71
C PRO A 167 33.15 19.28 12.62
N LEU A 168 32.59 18.15 12.20
CA LEU A 168 31.49 17.49 12.91
C LEU A 168 31.66 15.98 12.82
N THR A 169 31.51 15.27 13.94
CA THR A 169 31.45 13.82 13.98
C THR A 169 30.07 13.33 14.46
N LYS A 170 29.76 12.06 14.18
CA LYS A 170 28.46 11.47 14.52
C LYS A 170 28.19 11.45 16.04
N GLU A 171 29.25 11.38 16.85
CA GLU A 171 29.16 11.36 18.31
C GLU A 171 28.76 12.72 18.89
N GLU A 172 28.93 13.80 18.13
CA GLU A 172 28.60 15.17 18.54
C GLU A 172 27.13 15.54 18.25
N LEU A 173 26.37 14.65 17.61
CA LEU A 173 24.95 14.84 17.30
C LEU A 173 24.11 14.77 18.57
N ILE A 174 23.33 15.83 18.83
CA ILE A 174 22.51 15.94 20.04
C ILE A 174 21.11 15.36 19.74
N PRO A 175 20.67 14.27 20.40
CA PRO A 175 19.33 13.73 20.19
C PRO A 175 18.25 14.75 20.57
N SER A 176 17.33 15.02 19.66
CA SER A 176 16.24 15.99 19.84
C SER A 176 14.95 15.32 20.32
N ARG A 177 15.06 14.28 21.17
CA ARG A 177 13.91 13.45 21.60
C ARG A 177 12.93 14.19 22.52
N ASP A 178 13.41 15.21 23.23
CA ASP A 178 12.62 16.03 24.15
C ASP A 178 12.33 17.44 23.60
N TRP A 179 12.63 17.68 22.30
CA TRP A 179 12.37 18.98 21.69
C TRP A 179 10.87 19.22 21.61
N LYS A 180 10.42 20.24 22.35
CA LYS A 180 9.04 20.68 22.33
C LYS A 180 8.91 21.79 21.31
N TRP A 181 8.14 21.53 20.26
CA TRP A 181 7.66 22.54 19.33
C TRP A 181 6.69 23.45 20.10
N GLU A 182 7.00 24.75 20.20
CA GLU A 182 6.12 25.77 20.81
C GLU A 182 4.99 26.17 19.85
#